data_AF-A0ABD1ETT1-F1
#
_entry.id   AF-A0ABD1ETT1-F1
#
_cell.length_a   1.000
_cell.length_b   1.000
_cell.length_c   1.000
_cell.angle_alpha   90.00
_cell.angle_beta   90.00
_cell.angle_gamma   90.00
#
_symmetry.space_group_name_H-M   'P 1'
#
loop_
_entity.id
_entity.type
_entity.pdbx_description
1 polymer ?
#
loop_
_entity_poly.entity_id
_entity_poly.type
_entity_poly.pdbx_seq_one_letter_code
_entity_poly.pdbx_strand_id
1 'polypeptide(L)'
;MVEQQRQRIEQEMTKMINELDLQFLRKMQADMHRCAAVCCDNNKDSLERVQKCVENCSASLTWAQTYVQRELEGLQNKLQRCVMDCNDEIRVKLGPNPTDTEVHVLFP
;
A
#
# COMPACT_ATOMS: atom_id res chain seq x y z
N MET A 1 10.16 16.36 -14.82
CA MET A 1 11.13 15.43 -14.20
C MET A 1 10.64 14.86 -12.88
N VAL A 2 10.66 15.62 -11.77
CA VAL A 2 10.20 15.15 -10.44
C VAL A 2 8.76 14.64 -10.47
N GLU A 3 7.87 15.38 -11.12
CA GLU A 3 6.45 15.01 -11.22
C GLU A 3 6.22 13.69 -11.99
N GLN A 4 6.98 13.46 -13.06
CA GLN A 4 6.90 12.23 -13.84
C GLN A 4 7.40 11.02 -13.05
N GLN A 5 8.48 11.17 -12.27
CA GLN A 5 8.98 10.11 -11.40
C GLN A 5 8.02 9.83 -10.23
N ARG A 6 7.37 10.86 -9.69
CA ARG A 6 6.30 10.71 -8.68
C ARG A 6 5.13 9.90 -9.23
N GLN A 7 4.65 10.23 -10.43
CA GLN A 7 3.57 9.48 -11.09
C GLN A 7 3.96 8.01 -11.33
N ARG A 8 5.20 7.74 -11.74
CA ARG A 8 5.70 6.37 -11.91
C ARG A 8 5.69 5.60 -10.59
N ILE A 9 6.13 6.22 -9.49
CA ILE A 9 6.08 5.60 -8.15
C ILE A 9 4.64 5.27 -7.76
N GLU A 10 3.69 6.19 -7.95
CA GLU A 10 2.28 5.96 -7.62
C GLU A 10 1.67 4.80 -8.43
N GLN A 11 2.02 4.69 -9.71
CA GLN A 11 1.54 3.59 -10.56
C GLN A 11 2.09 2.24 -10.11
N GLU A 12 3.39 2.13 -9.84
CA GLU A 12 4.00 0.88 -9.39
C GLU A 12 3.55 0.49 -7.98
N MET A 13 3.37 1.47 -7.09
CA MET A 13 2.76 1.24 -5.76
C MET A 13 1.34 0.67 -5.88
N THR A 14 0.53 1.20 -6.81
CA THR A 14 -0.82 0.69 -7.06
C THR A 14 -0.81 -0.75 -7.58
N LYS A 15 0.12 -1.09 -8.48
CA LYS A 15 0.30 -2.47 -8.95
C LYS A 15 0.68 -3.41 -7.81
N MET A 16 1.62 -3.00 -6.96
CA MET A 16 2.03 -3.76 -5.78
C MET A 16 0.86 -4.01 -4.82
N ILE A 17 0.01 -3.00 -4.57
CA ILE A 17 -1.21 -3.15 -3.76
C ILE A 17 -2.14 -4.20 -4.37
N ASN A 18 -2.37 -4.14 -5.68
CA ASN A 18 -3.23 -5.10 -6.36
C ASN A 18 -2.67 -6.53 -6.28
N GLU A 19 -1.36 -6.71 -6.38
CA GLU A 19 -0.72 -8.02 -6.23
C GLU A 19 -0.87 -8.56 -4.81
N LEU A 20 -0.67 -7.74 -3.78
CA LEU A 20 -0.88 -8.11 -2.39
C LEU A 20 -2.34 -8.49 -2.11
N ASP A 21 -3.29 -7.75 -2.69
CA ASP A 21 -4.71 -8.07 -2.61
C ASP A 21 -5.01 -9.45 -3.21
N LEU A 22 -4.57 -9.67 -4.44
CA LEU A 22 -4.81 -10.91 -5.19
C LEU A 22 -4.17 -12.13 -4.52
N GLN A 23 -2.96 -12.00 -4.01
CA GLN A 23 -2.20 -13.13 -3.45
C GLN A 23 -2.59 -13.45 -2.01
N PHE A 24 -2.89 -12.43 -1.19
CA PHE A 24 -3.03 -12.60 0.26
C PHE A 24 -4.37 -12.10 0.80
N LEU A 25 -4.73 -10.83 0.55
CA LEU A 25 -5.86 -10.21 1.26
C LEU A 25 -7.21 -10.82 0.88
N ARG A 26 -7.45 -11.16 -0.40
CA ARG A 26 -8.72 -11.79 -0.83
C ARG A 26 -8.97 -13.12 -0.13
N LYS A 27 -7.92 -13.92 0.07
CA LYS A 27 -8.04 -15.19 0.78
C LYS A 27 -8.43 -14.96 2.23
N MET A 28 -7.75 -14.02 2.90
CA MET A 28 -8.07 -13.64 4.28
C MET A 28 -9.50 -13.10 4.41
N GLN A 29 -9.96 -12.29 3.46
CA GLN A 29 -11.35 -11.80 3.41
C GLN A 29 -12.34 -12.96 3.27
N ALA A 30 -12.08 -13.91 2.37
CA ALA A 30 -12.95 -15.07 2.20
C ALA A 30 -13.05 -15.91 3.49
N ASP A 31 -11.93 -16.11 4.19
CA ASP A 31 -11.91 -16.88 5.44
C ASP A 31 -12.61 -16.13 6.58
N MET A 32 -12.43 -14.81 6.66
CA MET A 32 -13.16 -13.93 7.59
C MET A 32 -14.68 -14.02 7.36
N HIS A 33 -15.14 -13.95 6.11
CA HIS A 33 -16.56 -14.02 5.78
C HIS A 33 -17.16 -15.40 6.08
N ARG A 34 -16.43 -16.49 5.79
CA ARG A 34 -16.86 -17.85 6.15
C ARG A 34 -16.97 -18.01 7.66
N CYS A 35 -16.00 -17.51 8.41
CA CYS A 35 -16.03 -17.51 9.87
C CYS A 35 -17.25 -16.73 10.41
N ALA A 36 -17.49 -15.52 9.88
CA ALA A 36 -18.61 -14.69 10.28
C ALA A 36 -19.98 -15.35 9.96
N ALA A 37 -20.10 -16.04 8.82
CA ALA A 37 -21.31 -16.79 8.49
C ALA A 37 -21.62 -17.87 9.54
N VAL A 38 -20.60 -18.64 9.96
CA VAL A 38 -20.75 -19.65 11.02
C VAL A 38 -21.18 -19.02 12.35
N CYS A 39 -20.66 -17.84 12.70
CA CYS A 39 -21.11 -17.10 13.89
C CYS A 39 -22.60 -16.75 13.79
N CYS A 40 -23.06 -16.30 12.61
CA CYS A 40 -24.45 -15.87 12.37
C CYS A 40 -25.45 -17.04 12.30
N ASP A 41 -25.01 -18.23 11.92
CA ASP A 41 -25.86 -19.43 11.90
C ASP A 41 -26.22 -19.92 13.33
N ASN A 42 -25.53 -19.44 14.36
CA ASN A 42 -25.78 -19.84 15.74
C ASN A 42 -26.98 -19.10 16.35
N ASN A 43 -28.17 -19.71 16.22
CA ASN A 43 -29.42 -19.19 16.79
C ASN A 43 -29.56 -19.37 18.32
N LYS A 44 -28.56 -19.96 19.00
CA LYS A 44 -28.61 -20.21 20.45
C LYS A 44 -27.90 -19.14 21.27
N ASP A 45 -26.94 -18.45 20.66
CA ASP A 45 -26.15 -17.42 21.34
C ASP A 45 -26.90 -16.09 21.39
N SER A 46 -26.54 -15.26 22.37
CA SER A 46 -27.02 -13.88 22.43
C SER A 46 -26.41 -13.04 21.30
N LEU A 47 -27.10 -11.94 20.96
CA LEU A 47 -26.60 -10.97 19.98
C LEU A 47 -25.16 -10.53 20.26
N GLU A 48 -24.85 -10.21 21.53
CA GLU A 48 -23.52 -9.76 21.95
C GLU A 48 -22.43 -10.81 21.68
N ARG A 49 -22.74 -12.10 21.91
CA ARG A 49 -21.80 -13.19 21.64
C ARG A 49 -21.54 -13.37 20.16
N VAL A 50 -22.59 -13.28 19.33
CA VAL A 50 -22.46 -13.36 17.87
C VAL A 50 -21.64 -12.19 17.34
N GLN A 51 -21.89 -10.97 17.81
CA GLN A 51 -21.10 -9.79 17.41
C GLN A 51 -19.62 -9.95 17.77
N LYS A 52 -19.31 -10.37 18.99
CA LYS A 52 -17.93 -10.63 19.40
C LYS A 52 -17.26 -11.74 18.58
N CYS A 53 -18.01 -12.77 18.18
CA CYS A 53 -17.52 -13.82 17.29
C CYS A 53 -17.12 -13.25 15.92
N VAL A 54 -17.98 -12.42 15.32
CA VAL A 54 -17.71 -11.75 14.02
C VAL A 54 -16.51 -10.79 14.13
N GLU A 55 -16.42 -10.02 15.22
CA GLU A 55 -15.26 -9.14 15.47
C GLU A 55 -13.95 -9.95 15.50
N ASN A 56 -13.93 -11.09 16.20
CA ASN A 56 -12.78 -11.97 16.26
C ASN A 56 -12.40 -12.54 14.88
N CYS A 57 -13.39 -12.90 14.05
CA CYS A 57 -13.14 -13.35 12.66
C CYS A 57 -12.44 -12.25 11.83
N SER A 58 -12.76 -10.98 12.08
CA SER A 58 -12.18 -9.85 11.35
C SER A 58 -10.79 -9.42 11.85
N ALA A 59 -10.44 -9.74 13.09
CA ALA A 59 -9.25 -9.20 13.76
C ALA A 59 -7.94 -9.42 12.98
N SER A 60 -7.75 -10.64 12.44
CA SER A 60 -6.54 -10.97 11.66
C SER A 60 -6.47 -10.22 10.33
N LEU A 61 -7.60 -10.04 9.65
CA LEU A 61 -7.70 -9.28 8.41
C LEU A 61 -7.40 -7.80 8.67
N THR A 62 -8.03 -7.22 9.69
CA THR A 62 -7.83 -5.82 10.07
C THR A 62 -6.37 -5.55 10.40
N TRP A 63 -5.74 -6.42 11.19
CA TRP A 63 -4.31 -6.31 11.50
C TRP A 63 -3.44 -6.32 10.24
N ALA A 64 -3.69 -7.27 9.32
CA ALA A 64 -2.91 -7.37 8.09
C ALA A 64 -3.10 -6.15 7.18
N GLN A 65 -4.33 -5.64 7.05
CA GLN A 65 -4.62 -4.43 6.29
C GLN A 65 -3.89 -3.22 6.87
N THR A 66 -3.97 -3.01 8.19
CA THR A 66 -3.25 -1.90 8.85
C THR A 66 -1.74 -2.03 8.70
N TYR A 67 -1.18 -3.25 8.82
CA TYR A 67 0.23 -3.49 8.65
C TYR A 67 0.69 -3.13 7.23
N VAL A 68 0.03 -3.69 6.21
CA VAL A 68 0.37 -3.44 4.80
C VAL A 68 0.26 -1.96 4.47
N GLN A 69 -0.84 -1.30 4.89
CA GLN A 69 -1.02 0.13 4.67
C GLN A 69 0.15 0.95 5.25
N ARG A 70 0.53 0.70 6.51
CA ARG A 70 1.62 1.42 7.17
C ARG A 70 2.96 1.23 6.47
N GLU A 71 3.29 -0.01 6.07
CA GLU A 71 4.56 -0.29 5.39
C GLU A 71 4.60 0.36 4.00
N LEU A 72 3.49 0.36 3.27
CA LEU A 72 3.38 1.00 1.96
C LEU A 72 3.44 2.52 2.04
N GLU A 73 2.77 3.15 3.00
CA GLU A 73 2.89 4.59 3.24
C GLU A 73 4.34 4.96 3.60
N GLY A 74 5.01 4.15 4.42
CA GLY A 74 6.42 4.31 4.73
C GLY A 74 7.32 4.21 3.49
N LEU A 75 7.07 3.22 2.63
CA LEU A 75 7.80 3.03 1.38
C LEU A 75 7.59 4.19 0.41
N GLN A 76 6.34 4.62 0.20
CA GLN A 76 6.00 5.73 -0.69
C GLN A 76 6.71 7.02 -0.26
N ASN A 77 6.68 7.33 1.05
CA ASN A 77 7.35 8.50 1.60
C ASN A 77 8.87 8.48 1.36
N LYS A 78 9.52 7.31 1.52
CA LYS A 78 10.96 7.17 1.25
C LYS A 78 11.28 7.35 -0.23
N LEU A 79 10.48 6.76 -1.12
CA LEU A 79 10.65 6.90 -2.57
C LEU A 79 10.46 8.36 -3.02
N GLN A 80 9.44 9.04 -2.51
CA GLN A 80 9.21 10.46 -2.83
C GLN A 80 10.37 11.35 -2.37
N ARG A 81 10.95 11.09 -1.19
CA ARG A 81 12.16 11.80 -0.73
C ARG A 81 13.35 11.53 -1.63
N CYS A 82 13.59 10.26 -1.99
CA CYS A 82 14.68 9.87 -2.88
C CYS A 82 14.62 10.59 -4.24
N VAL A 83 13.42 10.77 -4.81
CA VAL A 83 13.25 11.54 -6.05
C VAL A 83 13.62 13.02 -5.87
N MET A 84 13.26 13.63 -4.73
CA MET A 84 13.62 15.02 -4.46
C MET A 84 15.11 15.18 -4.23
N ASP A 85 15.71 14.34 -3.40
CA ASP A 85 17.16 14.34 -3.12
C ASP A 85 17.95 14.16 -4.42
N CYS A 86 17.52 13.23 -5.27
CA CYS A 86 18.15 13.01 -6.56
C CYS A 86 18.06 14.24 -7.48
N ASN A 87 16.88 14.85 -7.57
CA ASN A 87 16.71 16.07 -8.37
C ASN A 87 17.61 17.21 -7.86
N ASP A 88 17.77 17.35 -6.55
CA ASP A 88 18.62 18.38 -5.95
C ASP A 88 20.10 18.10 -6.24
N GLU A 89 20.55 16.85 -6.15
CA GLU A 89 21.91 16.46 -6.55
C GLU A 89 22.20 16.75 -8.03
N ILE A 90 21.24 16.49 -8.93
CA ILE A 90 21.36 16.79 -10.35
C ILE A 90 21.51 18.30 -10.57
N ARG A 91 20.68 19.11 -9.90
CA ARG A 91 20.75 20.58 -9.99
C ARG A 91 22.09 21.13 -9.49
N VAL A 92 22.66 20.53 -8.44
CA VAL A 92 24.00 20.89 -7.95
C VAL A 92 25.07 20.56 -8.99
N LYS A 93 24.98 19.40 -9.65
CA LYS A 93 25.98 18.94 -10.63
C LYS A 93 25.90 19.69 -11.97
N LEU A 94 24.71 20.03 -12.45
CA LEU A 94 24.48 20.63 -13.76
C LEU A 94 24.36 22.17 -13.74
N GLY A 95 24.28 22.79 -12.56
CA GLY A 95 24.09 24.24 -12.42
C GLY A 95 22.61 24.67 -12.51
N PRO A 96 22.32 25.98 -12.39
CA PRO A 96 20.96 26.49 -12.18
C PRO A 96 20.00 26.31 -13.36
N ASN A 97 20.49 26.05 -14.58
CA ASN A 97 19.68 25.83 -15.79
C ASN A 97 20.25 24.66 -16.64
N PRO A 98 20.07 23.40 -16.22
CA PRO A 98 20.40 22.25 -17.04
C PRO A 98 19.50 22.21 -18.27
N THR A 99 20.04 21.86 -19.44
CA THR A 99 19.20 21.58 -20.62
C THR A 99 18.53 20.20 -20.49
N ASP A 100 17.33 20.03 -21.06
CA ASP A 100 16.57 18.75 -20.99
C ASP A 100 17.40 17.56 -21.49
N THR A 101 18.32 17.79 -22.44
CA THR A 101 19.24 16.79 -22.97
C THR A 101 20.25 16.29 -21.91
N GLU A 102 20.76 17.17 -21.06
CA GLU A 102 21.74 16.82 -20.00
C GLU A 102 21.09 16.04 -18.85
N VAL A 103 19.82 16.33 -18.60
CA VAL A 103 19.01 15.62 -17.61
C VAL A 103 18.67 14.20 -18.08
N HIS A 104 18.32 14.04 -19.36
CA HIS A 104 17.90 12.75 -19.92
C HIS A 104 19.00 11.67 -19.91
N VAL A 105 20.27 12.07 -19.95
CA VAL A 105 21.41 11.13 -19.94
C VAL A 105 21.63 10.49 -18.56
N LEU A 106 21.15 11.11 -17.48
CA LEU A 106 21.37 10.63 -16.11
C LEU A 106 20.31 9.62 -15.63
N PHE A 107 19.18 9.51 -16.33
CA PHE A 107 18.06 8.62 -15.98
C PHE A 107 17.50 7.91 -17.22
N PRO A 108 18.09 6.76 -17.63
CA PRO A 108 17.49 5.86 -18.62
C PRO A 108 16.22 5.17 -18.12
#